data_AF-A0A938J8R8-F1
#
_entry.id   AF-A0A938J8R8-F1
#
_cell.length_a   1.000
_cell.length_b   1.000
_cell.length_c   1.000
_cell.angle_alpha   90.00
_cell.angle_beta   90.00
_cell.angle_gamma   90.00
#
_symmetry.space_group_name_H-M   'P 1'
#
loop_
_entity.id
_entity.type
_entity.pdbx_description
1 polymer ?
#
loop_
_entity_poly.entity_id
_entity_poly.type
_entity_poly.pdbx_seq_one_letter_code
_entity_poly.pdbx_strand_id
1 'polypeptide(L)'
;MLALEQQALTLGGDVGTYLAEAVHALRRGDDPVDALRLLADISSSYASRREQRNALNRVGTALSSRIRRDPHVAAERLLLEVSWLKRLTTGLAAPQGQPTDDWARPEALSALAQRRQRSEQGSRPRHDARKSEPSAKPPPARLPDSFRAKFVDLAAARGARRNRNDRRKVGREPKDVRLDLRPVDPIYDALASGLHCRTNRSQGMDEVFEGLGVLEPGQDLHFTIVEVETVATSGGKPETLARKLTLASEP
;
A
#
# COMPACT_ATOMS: atom_id res chain seq x y z
N MET A 1 -6.02 -22.08 -7.69
CA MET A 1 -6.64 -22.78 -6.54
C MET A 1 -5.71 -23.86 -6.00
N LEU A 2 -5.24 -24.80 -6.84
CA LEU A 2 -4.29 -25.88 -6.47
C LEU A 2 -3.05 -25.45 -5.65
N ALA A 3 -2.46 -24.28 -5.95
CA ALA A 3 -1.31 -23.77 -5.21
C ALA A 3 -1.64 -23.39 -3.74
N LEU A 4 -2.86 -22.92 -3.46
CA LEU A 4 -3.29 -22.54 -2.11
C LEU A 4 -3.62 -23.76 -1.25
N GLU A 5 -4.12 -24.84 -1.85
CA GLU A 5 -4.39 -26.10 -1.17
C GLU A 5 -3.08 -26.78 -0.75
N GLN A 6 -2.10 -26.85 -1.65
CA GLN A 6 -0.74 -27.31 -1.32
C GLN A 6 -0.13 -26.44 -0.22
N GLN A 7 -0.30 -25.12 -0.30
CA GLN A 7 0.21 -24.20 0.71
C GLN A 7 -0.50 -24.40 2.07
N ALA A 8 -1.80 -24.64 2.11
CA ALA A 8 -2.53 -24.97 3.33
C ALA A 8 -2.03 -26.28 3.97
N LEU A 9 -1.75 -27.31 3.15
CA LEU A 9 -1.15 -28.57 3.62
C LEU A 9 0.25 -28.35 4.20
N THR A 10 1.07 -27.48 3.60
CA THR A 10 2.41 -27.16 4.14
C THR A 10 2.37 -26.34 5.43
N LEU A 11 1.34 -25.52 5.63
CA LEU A 11 1.21 -24.70 6.83
C LEU A 11 0.90 -25.59 8.04
N GLY A 12 -0.16 -26.41 7.96
CA GLY A 12 -0.59 -27.37 8.99
C GLY A 12 -0.84 -26.78 10.39
N GLY A 13 -1.54 -27.52 11.26
CA GLY A 13 -1.72 -27.17 12.68
C GLY A 13 -2.53 -25.89 12.95
N ASP A 14 -2.41 -25.35 14.17
CA ASP A 14 -3.17 -24.19 14.65
C ASP A 14 -2.56 -22.84 14.19
N VAL A 15 -2.55 -22.62 12.87
CA VAL A 15 -2.10 -21.35 12.24
C VAL A 15 -3.24 -20.34 12.06
N GLY A 16 -4.48 -20.74 12.36
CA GLY A 16 -5.69 -19.99 12.03
C GLY A 16 -5.74 -18.60 12.66
N THR A 17 -5.24 -18.47 13.90
CA THR A 17 -5.18 -17.20 14.64
C THR A 17 -4.20 -16.22 13.97
N TYR A 18 -3.03 -16.69 13.54
CA TYR A 18 -2.03 -15.83 12.88
C TYR A 18 -2.48 -15.41 11.47
N LEU A 19 -3.21 -16.28 10.77
CA LEU A 19 -3.84 -15.91 9.51
C LEU A 19 -4.94 -14.86 9.72
N ALA A 20 -5.70 -14.93 10.83
CA ALA A 20 -6.71 -13.92 11.15
C ALA A 20 -6.09 -12.54 11.42
N GLU A 21 -4.97 -12.49 12.14
CA GLU A 21 -4.21 -11.25 12.37
C GLU A 21 -3.64 -10.68 11.06
N ALA A 22 -3.14 -11.54 10.17
CA ALA A 22 -2.69 -11.11 8.84
C ALA A 22 -3.84 -10.51 8.01
N VAL A 23 -5.03 -11.12 8.03
CA VAL A 23 -6.23 -10.52 7.39
C VAL A 23 -6.58 -9.17 8.01
N HIS A 24 -6.50 -9.05 9.33
CA HIS A 24 -6.81 -7.79 9.99
C HIS A 24 -5.78 -6.69 9.66
N ALA A 25 -4.51 -7.04 9.51
CA ALA A 25 -3.46 -6.13 9.07
C ALA A 25 -3.71 -5.60 7.65
N LEU A 26 -3.96 -6.51 6.69
CA LEU A 26 -4.24 -6.17 5.30
C LEU A 26 -5.50 -5.30 5.12
N ARG A 27 -6.46 -5.37 6.06
CA ARG A 27 -7.65 -4.51 6.05
C ARG A 27 -7.41 -3.11 6.59
N ARG A 28 -6.35 -2.89 7.37
CA ARG A 28 -6.05 -1.62 8.05
C ARG A 28 -4.98 -0.80 7.34
N GLY A 29 -4.11 -1.44 6.58
CA GLY A 29 -3.09 -0.79 5.77
C GLY A 29 -3.03 -1.50 4.43
N ASP A 30 -3.20 -0.74 3.35
CA ASP A 30 -3.22 -1.22 1.97
C ASP A 30 -1.86 -1.77 1.50
N ASP A 31 -0.88 -1.93 2.41
CA ASP A 31 0.46 -2.43 2.15
C ASP A 31 0.66 -3.87 2.72
N PRO A 32 0.88 -4.87 1.85
CA PRO A 32 1.29 -6.23 2.21
C PRO A 32 2.50 -6.32 3.15
N VAL A 33 3.41 -5.35 3.08
CA VAL A 33 4.62 -5.30 3.91
C VAL A 33 4.28 -5.04 5.37
N ASP A 34 3.23 -4.27 5.66
CA ASP A 34 2.79 -3.99 7.02
C ASP A 34 2.18 -5.23 7.69
N ALA A 35 1.51 -6.10 6.91
CA ALA A 35 1.07 -7.39 7.41
C ALA A 35 2.24 -8.30 7.83
N LEU A 36 3.35 -8.28 7.08
CA LEU A 36 4.57 -9.00 7.46
C LEU A 36 5.23 -8.42 8.71
N ARG A 37 5.30 -7.09 8.83
CA ARG A 37 5.83 -6.42 10.03
C ARG A 37 5.02 -6.78 11.26
N LEU A 38 3.68 -6.74 11.16
CA LEU A 38 2.81 -7.12 12.27
C LEU A 38 3.03 -8.58 12.68
N LEU A 39 3.15 -9.51 11.73
CA LEU A 39 3.45 -10.91 12.05
C LEU A 39 4.81 -11.08 12.73
N ALA A 40 5.82 -10.29 12.34
CA ALA A 40 7.11 -10.28 13.02
C ALA A 40 7.00 -9.76 14.46
N ASP A 41 6.23 -8.69 14.70
CA ASP A 41 6.00 -8.10 16.02
C ASP A 41 5.15 -9.00 16.94
N ILE A 42 4.21 -9.77 16.37
CA ILE A 42 3.43 -10.77 17.11
C ILE A 42 4.34 -11.91 17.60
N SER A 43 5.41 -12.21 16.85
CA SER A 43 6.38 -13.28 17.20
C SER A 43 7.10 -13.02 18.50
N SER A 44 7.41 -11.75 18.80
CA SER A 44 8.08 -11.39 20.05
C SER A 44 7.15 -11.36 21.26
N SER A 45 5.85 -11.11 21.05
CA SER A 45 4.93 -10.73 22.13
C SER A 45 3.93 -11.83 22.52
N TYR A 46 3.50 -12.66 21.57
CA TYR A 46 2.40 -13.62 21.76
C TYR A 46 2.81 -15.09 21.63
N ALA A 47 3.93 -15.37 20.95
CA ALA A 47 4.40 -16.72 20.71
C ALA A 47 5.41 -17.17 21.79
N SER A 48 4.94 -17.36 23.02
CA SER A 48 5.81 -17.84 24.11
C SER A 48 6.21 -19.31 23.89
N ARG A 49 5.28 -20.13 23.39
CA ARG A 49 5.49 -21.55 23.12
C ARG A 49 6.21 -21.78 21.79
N ARG A 50 7.01 -22.85 21.72
CA ARG A 50 7.78 -23.21 20.51
C ARG A 50 6.88 -23.49 19.31
N GLU A 51 5.75 -24.16 19.54
CA GLU A 51 4.76 -24.51 18.49
C GLU A 51 4.13 -23.27 17.87
N GLN A 52 3.78 -22.28 18.69
CA GLN A 52 3.26 -20.98 18.28
C GLN A 52 4.26 -20.20 17.42
N ARG A 53 5.53 -20.17 17.83
CA ARG A 53 6.61 -19.56 17.04
C ARG A 53 6.79 -20.25 15.70
N ASN A 54 6.72 -21.58 15.68
CA ASN A 54 6.80 -22.35 14.43
C ASN A 54 5.62 -22.06 13.51
N ALA A 55 4.38 -22.05 14.04
CA ALA A 55 3.17 -21.74 13.28
C ALA A 55 3.23 -20.34 12.67
N LEU A 56 3.63 -19.34 13.46
CA LEU A 56 3.78 -17.97 13.00
C LEU A 56 4.91 -17.81 11.96
N ASN A 57 6.05 -18.46 12.18
CA ASN A 57 7.15 -18.45 11.21
C ASN A 57 6.75 -19.08 9.88
N ARG A 58 5.93 -20.15 9.90
CA ARG A 58 5.39 -20.75 8.67
C ARG A 58 4.49 -19.78 7.92
N VAL A 59 3.56 -19.12 8.61
CA VAL A 59 2.67 -18.10 8.01
C VAL A 59 3.48 -16.94 7.44
N GLY A 60 4.42 -16.39 8.22
CA GLY A 60 5.29 -15.29 7.78
C GLY A 60 6.17 -15.66 6.59
N THR A 61 6.75 -16.87 6.58
CA THR A 61 7.58 -17.37 5.46
C THR A 61 6.74 -17.55 4.20
N ALA A 62 5.53 -18.09 4.34
CA ALA A 62 4.61 -18.30 3.22
C ALA A 62 4.19 -16.97 2.58
N LEU A 63 3.82 -15.97 3.39
CA LEU A 63 3.49 -14.62 2.92
C LEU A 63 4.70 -13.90 2.31
N SER A 64 5.86 -13.97 2.94
CA SER A 64 7.09 -13.37 2.42
C SER A 64 7.49 -14.00 1.08
N SER A 65 7.33 -15.31 0.94
CA SER A 65 7.59 -16.02 -0.32
C SER A 65 6.58 -15.67 -1.41
N ARG A 66 5.34 -15.33 -1.05
CA ARG A 66 4.32 -14.87 -2.00
C ARG A 66 4.64 -13.47 -2.51
N ILE A 67 4.95 -12.53 -1.61
CA ILE A 67 5.30 -11.14 -1.95
C ILE A 67 6.61 -11.09 -2.75
N ARG A 68 7.61 -11.92 -2.43
CA ARG A 68 8.85 -11.98 -3.21
C ARG A 68 8.66 -12.50 -4.64
N ARG A 69 7.75 -13.46 -4.83
CA ARG A 69 7.44 -14.00 -6.16
C ARG A 69 6.69 -13.01 -7.03
N ASP A 70 5.97 -12.09 -6.42
CA ASP A 70 5.10 -11.12 -7.08
C ASP A 70 5.00 -9.87 -6.21
N PRO A 71 5.93 -8.91 -6.41
CA PRO A 71 6.05 -7.74 -5.56
C PRO A 71 4.94 -6.71 -5.79
N HIS A 72 4.14 -6.88 -6.83
CA HIS A 72 3.04 -5.98 -7.18
C HIS A 72 1.67 -6.53 -6.78
N VAL A 73 1.63 -7.65 -6.07
CA VAL A 73 0.37 -8.22 -5.61
C VAL A 73 -0.41 -7.21 -4.76
N ALA A 74 -1.62 -6.86 -5.21
CA ALA A 74 -2.51 -5.96 -4.49
C ALA A 74 -2.89 -6.54 -3.11
N ALA A 75 -3.08 -5.66 -2.12
CA ALA A 75 -3.44 -6.07 -0.76
C ALA A 75 -4.76 -6.83 -0.71
N GLU A 76 -5.74 -6.46 -1.53
CA GLU A 76 -7.03 -7.12 -1.67
C GLU A 76 -6.87 -8.56 -2.18
N ARG A 77 -5.96 -8.74 -3.14
CA ARG A 77 -5.65 -10.08 -3.67
C ARG A 77 -5.01 -10.94 -2.60
N LEU A 78 -4.05 -10.41 -1.86
CA LEU A 78 -3.45 -11.11 -0.72
C LEU A 78 -4.47 -11.40 0.38
N LEU A 79 -5.36 -10.47 0.68
CA LEU A 79 -6.43 -10.64 1.66
C LEU A 79 -7.33 -11.82 1.29
N LEU A 80 -7.71 -11.93 0.01
CA LEU A 80 -8.47 -13.06 -0.49
C LEU A 80 -7.68 -14.37 -0.33
N GLU A 81 -6.41 -14.41 -0.73
CA GLU A 81 -5.56 -15.59 -0.62
C GLU A 81 -5.36 -16.04 0.84
N VAL A 82 -5.10 -15.11 1.76
CA VAL A 82 -4.96 -15.39 3.20
C VAL A 82 -6.30 -15.84 3.80
N SER A 83 -7.41 -15.24 3.38
CA SER A 83 -8.75 -15.64 3.82
C SER A 83 -9.10 -17.07 3.36
N TRP A 84 -8.70 -17.44 2.14
CA TRP A 84 -8.82 -18.80 1.63
C TRP A 84 -7.92 -19.78 2.39
N LEU A 85 -6.65 -19.43 2.62
CA LEU A 85 -5.74 -20.24 3.42
C LEU A 85 -6.28 -20.48 4.83
N LYS A 86 -6.83 -19.44 5.47
CA LYS A 86 -7.48 -19.58 6.77
C LYS A 86 -8.59 -20.63 6.71
N ARG A 87 -9.53 -20.51 5.76
CA ARG A 87 -10.64 -21.48 5.59
C ARG A 87 -10.16 -22.90 5.36
N LEU A 88 -9.15 -23.06 4.49
CA LEU A 88 -8.57 -24.37 4.20
C LEU A 88 -7.89 -24.95 5.44
N THR A 89 -7.08 -24.18 6.16
CA THR A 89 -6.42 -24.67 7.39
C THR A 89 -7.41 -24.99 8.50
N THR A 90 -8.51 -24.23 8.66
CA THR A 90 -9.57 -24.56 9.62
C THR A 90 -10.38 -25.79 9.21
N GLY A 91 -10.60 -26.00 7.91
CA GLY A 91 -11.30 -27.18 7.40
C GLY A 91 -10.44 -28.45 7.39
N LEU A 92 -9.12 -28.31 7.22
CA LEU A 92 -8.14 -29.41 7.23
C LEU A 92 -7.73 -29.80 8.66
N ALA A 93 -7.84 -28.88 9.63
CA ALA A 93 -7.55 -29.13 11.04
C ALA A 93 -8.71 -29.81 11.80
N ALA A 94 -9.62 -30.50 11.11
CA ALA A 94 -10.65 -31.31 11.74
C ALA A 94 -10.19 -32.78 11.88
N PRO A 95 -9.59 -33.19 13.01
CA PRO A 95 -9.68 -34.57 13.47
C PRO A 95 -11.05 -34.78 14.14
N GLN A 96 -11.63 -35.98 13.97
CA GLN A 96 -12.86 -36.46 14.60
C GLN A 96 -12.74 -36.62 16.14
N GLY A 97 -12.26 -35.61 16.86
CA GLY A 97 -12.03 -35.69 18.30
C GLY A 97 -12.33 -34.37 18.99
N GLN A 98 -13.50 -34.32 19.64
CA GLN A 98 -14.03 -33.35 20.61
C GLN A 98 -13.75 -31.84 20.39
N PRO A 99 -14.81 -31.03 20.20
CA PRO A 99 -14.67 -29.57 20.18
C PRO A 99 -14.33 -29.09 21.59
N THR A 100 -13.16 -28.46 21.75
CA THR A 100 -12.97 -27.53 22.88
C THR A 100 -13.52 -26.19 22.41
N ASP A 101 -14.70 -25.88 22.91
CA ASP A 101 -15.69 -24.95 22.32
C ASP A 101 -15.75 -23.55 23.00
N ASP A 102 -14.70 -23.11 23.70
CA ASP A 102 -14.68 -21.81 24.41
C ASP A 102 -13.93 -20.67 23.69
N TRP A 103 -13.17 -20.94 22.62
CA TRP A 103 -12.23 -19.97 22.04
C TRP A 103 -12.71 -19.37 20.72
N ALA A 104 -13.71 -20.01 20.09
CA ALA A 104 -14.34 -19.55 18.84
C ALA A 104 -15.48 -18.53 19.07
N ARG A 105 -15.73 -18.11 20.33
CA ARG A 105 -16.76 -17.11 20.61
C ARG A 105 -16.27 -15.70 20.23
N PRO A 106 -17.12 -14.88 19.59
CA PRO A 106 -16.87 -13.45 19.38
C PRO A 106 -16.49 -12.70 20.66
N GLU A 107 -16.90 -13.23 21.81
CA GLU A 107 -16.58 -12.74 23.16
C GLU A 107 -15.09 -12.86 23.53
N ALA A 108 -14.36 -13.87 23.05
CA ALA A 108 -12.93 -14.01 23.34
C ALA A 108 -12.11 -12.95 22.59
N LEU A 109 -12.52 -12.63 21.35
CA LEU A 109 -11.91 -11.58 20.53
C LEU A 109 -12.27 -10.18 21.05
N SER A 110 -13.51 -9.97 21.49
CA SER A 110 -13.93 -8.69 22.11
C SER A 110 -13.33 -8.50 23.50
N ALA A 111 -13.17 -9.55 24.30
CA ALA A 111 -12.43 -9.51 25.56
C ALA A 111 -10.94 -9.19 25.34
N LEU A 112 -10.33 -9.67 24.25
CA LEU A 112 -8.97 -9.29 23.86
C LEU A 112 -8.87 -7.81 23.47
N ALA A 113 -9.81 -7.31 22.68
CA ALA A 113 -9.88 -5.89 22.30
C ALA A 113 -10.09 -4.99 23.53
N GLN A 114 -10.98 -5.38 24.45
CA GLN A 114 -11.23 -4.66 25.71
C GLN A 114 -10.04 -4.72 26.67
N ARG A 115 -9.33 -5.85 26.76
CA ARG A 115 -8.13 -5.98 27.60
C ARG A 115 -6.98 -5.10 27.08
N ARG A 116 -6.90 -4.89 25.77
CA ARG A 116 -5.95 -3.98 25.12
C ARG A 116 -6.29 -2.50 25.37
N GLN A 117 -7.56 -2.12 25.22
CA GLN A 117 -8.04 -0.78 25.60
C GLN A 117 -7.80 -0.47 27.09
N ARG A 118 -7.97 -1.47 27.98
CA ARG A 118 -7.65 -1.32 29.41
C ARG A 118 -6.16 -1.23 29.70
N SER A 119 -5.30 -1.92 28.94
CA SER A 119 -3.83 -1.76 29.09
C SER A 119 -3.34 -0.40 28.60
N GLU A 120 -4.00 0.19 27.59
CA GLU A 120 -3.72 1.53 27.09
C GLU A 120 -4.26 2.62 28.04
N GLN A 121 -5.40 2.39 28.70
CA GLN A 121 -5.97 3.32 29.69
C GLN A 121 -5.37 3.21 31.11
N GLY A 122 -4.81 2.05 31.48
CA GLY A 122 -4.24 1.79 32.81
C GLY A 122 -2.77 2.18 32.96
N SER A 123 -2.09 2.56 31.88
CA SER A 123 -0.68 2.95 31.91
C SER A 123 -0.55 4.41 32.34
N ARG A 124 -0.54 4.62 33.66
CA ARG A 124 0.02 5.85 34.27
C ARG A 124 1.44 6.07 33.72
N PRO A 125 1.88 7.32 33.55
CA PRO A 125 3.18 7.62 32.95
C PRO A 125 4.29 7.14 33.90
N ARG A 126 4.86 5.98 33.60
CA ARG A 126 6.20 5.66 34.10
C ARG A 126 7.17 6.54 33.32
N HIS A 127 7.63 7.57 34.01
CA HIS A 127 8.92 8.20 33.73
C HIS A 127 9.98 7.12 33.49
N ASP A 128 10.88 7.41 32.55
CA ASP A 128 12.09 6.64 32.22
C ASP A 128 11.93 5.38 31.36
N ALA A 129 11.51 5.59 30.11
CA ALA A 129 12.04 4.81 29.00
C ALA A 129 12.30 5.78 27.85
N ARG A 130 13.58 5.98 27.53
CA ARG A 130 14.05 6.75 26.38
C ARG A 130 13.23 6.32 25.16
N LYS A 131 12.40 7.23 24.64
CA LYS A 131 11.93 7.18 23.25
C LYS A 131 13.18 7.14 22.39
N SER A 132 13.60 5.95 21.98
CA SER A 132 14.36 5.82 20.75
C SER A 132 13.40 6.30 19.67
N GLU A 133 13.50 7.58 19.34
CA GLU A 133 12.94 8.12 18.11
C GLU A 133 13.30 7.12 17.01
N PRO A 134 12.30 6.65 16.22
CA PRO A 134 12.62 5.81 15.08
C PRO A 134 13.65 6.59 14.28
N SER A 135 14.86 6.05 14.16
CA SER A 135 15.99 6.67 13.48
C SER A 135 15.47 7.14 12.12
N ALA A 136 15.18 8.44 12.04
CA ALA A 136 14.55 9.02 10.88
C ALA A 136 15.56 8.81 9.76
N LYS A 137 15.23 7.91 8.82
CA LYS A 137 16.06 7.71 7.64
C LYS A 137 16.32 9.12 7.09
N PRO A 138 17.59 9.49 6.86
CA PRO A 138 17.91 10.82 6.40
C PRO A 138 17.08 11.08 5.14
N PRO A 139 16.44 12.27 5.03
CA PRO A 139 15.63 12.59 3.87
C PRO A 139 16.49 12.42 2.60
N PRO A 140 15.94 11.85 1.53
CA PRO A 140 16.67 11.66 0.30
C PRO A 140 17.20 13.02 -0.19
N ALA A 141 18.44 13.06 -0.69
CA ALA A 141 19.06 14.30 -1.17
C ALA A 141 18.56 14.71 -2.56
N ARG A 142 17.97 13.78 -3.31
CA ARG A 142 17.52 13.95 -4.70
C ARG A 142 16.24 13.14 -4.95
N LEU A 143 15.45 13.58 -5.92
CA LEU A 143 14.34 12.78 -6.42
C LEU A 143 14.88 11.48 -7.05
N PRO A 144 14.20 10.34 -6.86
CA PRO A 144 14.57 9.11 -7.55
C PRO A 144 14.29 9.23 -9.05
N ASP A 145 14.96 8.39 -9.85
CA ASP A 145 14.81 8.37 -11.32
C ASP A 145 13.36 8.13 -11.75
N SER A 146 12.60 7.39 -10.94
CA SER A 146 11.16 7.23 -11.14
C SER A 146 10.39 7.30 -9.82
N PHE A 147 9.26 7.99 -9.81
CA PHE A 147 8.36 8.05 -8.65
C PHE A 147 6.90 8.26 -9.06
N ARG A 148 5.98 7.88 -8.17
CA ARG A 148 4.54 8.08 -8.37
C ARG A 148 4.14 9.50 -8.02
N ALA A 149 3.30 10.10 -8.87
CA ALA A 149 2.73 11.42 -8.68
C ALA A 149 1.23 11.42 -9.02
N LYS A 150 0.57 12.48 -8.57
CA LYS A 150 -0.82 12.81 -8.89
C LYS A 150 -0.97 14.29 -9.21
N PHE A 151 -2.08 14.65 -9.86
CA PHE A 151 -2.42 16.05 -10.07
C PHE A 151 -2.75 16.75 -8.75
N VAL A 152 -2.29 18.00 -8.58
CA VAL A 152 -2.72 18.83 -7.45
C VAL A 152 -4.18 19.21 -7.58
N ASP A 153 -4.61 19.58 -8.79
CA ASP A 153 -5.99 19.90 -9.12
C ASP A 153 -6.50 18.98 -10.25
N LEU A 154 -7.26 17.97 -9.86
CA LEU A 154 -7.87 17.02 -10.78
C LEU A 154 -8.92 17.68 -11.70
N ALA A 155 -9.61 18.72 -11.23
CA ALA A 155 -10.60 19.44 -12.02
C ALA A 155 -9.92 20.24 -13.13
N ALA A 156 -8.78 20.88 -12.85
CA ALA A 156 -7.95 21.53 -13.85
C ALA A 156 -7.45 20.54 -14.91
N ALA A 157 -6.97 19.35 -14.51
CA ALA A 157 -6.55 18.30 -15.44
C ALA A 157 -7.71 17.83 -16.34
N ARG A 158 -8.91 17.62 -15.77
CA ARG A 158 -10.13 17.26 -16.54
C ARG A 158 -10.55 18.39 -17.49
N GLY A 159 -10.39 19.65 -17.07
CA GLY A 159 -10.61 20.82 -17.92
C GLY A 159 -9.63 20.88 -19.10
N ALA A 160 -8.33 20.66 -18.85
CA ALA A 160 -7.31 20.61 -19.89
C ALA A 160 -7.58 19.48 -20.91
N ARG A 161 -7.99 18.30 -20.45
CA ARG A 161 -8.41 17.18 -21.31
C ARG A 161 -9.61 17.55 -22.19
N ARG A 162 -10.67 18.12 -21.61
CA ARG A 162 -11.86 18.55 -22.36
C ARG A 162 -11.50 19.58 -23.44
N ASN A 163 -10.79 20.63 -23.06
CA ASN A 163 -10.33 21.66 -23.98
C ASN A 163 -9.47 21.10 -25.12
N ARG A 164 -8.58 20.14 -24.82
CA ARG A 164 -7.78 19.44 -25.82
C ARG A 164 -8.66 18.68 -26.81
N ASN A 165 -9.62 17.90 -26.32
CA ASN A 165 -10.53 17.12 -27.17
C ASN A 165 -11.41 18.02 -28.03
N ASP A 166 -11.93 19.10 -27.47
CA ASP A 166 -12.75 20.06 -28.20
C ASP A 166 -11.94 20.74 -29.31
N ARG A 167 -10.70 21.15 -29.04
CA ARG A 167 -9.81 21.70 -30.07
C ARG A 167 -9.48 20.68 -31.16
N ARG A 168 -9.23 19.42 -30.80
CA ARG A 168 -8.99 18.33 -31.76
C ARG A 168 -10.19 18.11 -32.69
N LYS A 169 -11.42 18.18 -32.16
CA LYS A 169 -12.66 18.05 -32.97
C LYS A 169 -12.79 19.15 -34.02
N VAL A 170 -12.33 20.37 -33.73
CA VAL A 170 -12.32 21.50 -34.69
C VAL A 170 -11.03 21.60 -35.51
N GLY A 171 -10.14 20.59 -35.44
CA GLY A 171 -8.89 20.57 -36.20
C GLY A 171 -7.84 21.60 -35.74
N ARG A 172 -7.93 22.08 -34.50
CA ARG A 172 -6.98 23.03 -33.92
C ARG A 172 -6.00 22.32 -33.00
N GLU A 173 -4.74 22.77 -32.99
CA GLU A 173 -3.73 22.25 -32.07
C GLU A 173 -4.13 22.49 -30.60
N PRO A 174 -3.88 21.54 -29.68
CA PRO A 174 -4.12 21.72 -28.26
C PRO A 174 -3.37 22.93 -27.69
N LYS A 175 -4.00 23.66 -26.77
CA LYS A 175 -3.30 24.72 -26.02
C LYS A 175 -2.34 24.08 -25.01
N ASP A 176 -1.12 24.63 -24.91
CA ASP A 176 -0.21 24.29 -23.82
C ASP A 176 -0.80 24.79 -22.49
N VAL A 177 -1.06 23.87 -21.58
CA VAL A 177 -1.57 24.14 -20.23
C VAL A 177 -0.61 23.51 -19.23
N ARG A 178 -0.19 24.31 -18.25
CA ARG A 178 0.60 23.85 -17.09
C ARG A 178 -0.34 23.17 -16.10
N LEU A 179 0.03 21.98 -15.67
CA LEU A 179 -0.68 21.21 -14.65
C LEU A 179 0.29 20.90 -13.52
N ASP A 180 -0.01 21.35 -12.31
CA ASP A 180 0.84 21.12 -11.15
C ASP A 180 0.67 19.69 -10.61
N LEU A 181 1.79 19.10 -10.20
CA LEU A 181 1.89 17.72 -9.76
C LEU A 181 2.38 17.65 -8.32
N ARG A 182 1.97 16.60 -7.61
CA ARG A 182 2.48 16.28 -6.28
C ARG A 182 2.91 14.81 -6.20
N PRO A 183 4.05 14.48 -5.58
CA PRO A 183 4.40 13.10 -5.29
C PRO A 183 3.33 12.41 -4.45
N VAL A 184 3.14 11.11 -4.64
CA VAL A 184 2.27 10.30 -3.77
C VAL A 184 2.94 10.07 -2.41
N ASP A 185 4.27 9.87 -2.41
CA ASP A 185 5.05 9.67 -1.19
C ASP A 185 5.48 11.03 -0.59
N PRO A 186 5.03 11.38 0.64
CA PRO A 186 5.29 12.68 1.26
C PRO A 186 6.77 13.00 1.46
N ILE A 187 7.66 11.99 1.51
CA ILE A 187 9.09 12.22 1.70
C ILE A 187 9.71 13.05 0.57
N TYR A 188 9.06 13.08 -0.60
CA TYR A 188 9.52 13.83 -1.77
C TYR A 188 8.87 15.22 -1.91
N ASP A 189 7.92 15.60 -1.05
CA ASP A 189 7.17 16.86 -1.19
C ASP A 189 8.10 18.09 -1.24
N ALA A 190 9.14 18.12 -0.40
CA ALA A 190 10.11 19.22 -0.36
C ALA A 190 10.99 19.28 -1.61
N LEU A 191 11.37 18.12 -2.16
CA LEU A 191 12.23 18.02 -3.34
C LEU A 191 11.47 18.27 -4.64
N ALA A 192 10.19 17.93 -4.67
CA ALA A 192 9.29 18.12 -5.81
C ALA A 192 8.56 19.47 -5.78
N SER A 193 9.08 20.46 -5.05
CA SER A 193 8.49 21.80 -5.03
C SER A 193 8.52 22.40 -6.44
N GLY A 194 7.34 22.79 -6.95
CA GLY A 194 7.21 23.33 -8.31
C GLY A 194 7.20 22.29 -9.44
N LEU A 195 7.03 21.01 -9.10
CA LEU A 195 6.84 19.93 -10.07
C LEU A 195 5.55 20.16 -10.87
N HIS A 196 5.68 20.16 -12.19
CA HIS A 196 4.54 20.33 -13.09
C HIS A 196 4.74 19.55 -14.39
N CYS A 197 3.65 19.33 -15.13
CA CYS A 197 3.70 18.86 -16.52
C CYS A 197 3.03 19.87 -17.46
N ARG A 198 3.28 19.70 -18.76
CA ARG A 198 2.71 20.53 -19.82
C ARG A 198 2.03 19.65 -20.85
N THR A 199 0.81 20.00 -21.20
CA THR A 199 -0.06 19.15 -22.05
C THR A 199 0.53 18.79 -23.41
N ASN A 200 1.42 19.60 -23.97
CA ASN A 200 2.06 19.36 -25.27
C ASN A 200 3.58 19.13 -25.20
N ARG A 201 4.22 19.28 -24.04
CA ARG A 201 5.67 19.06 -23.87
C ARG A 201 6.03 17.82 -23.08
N SER A 202 5.07 17.26 -22.35
CA SER A 202 5.25 16.04 -21.57
C SER A 202 4.78 14.82 -22.38
N GLN A 203 5.65 13.83 -22.56
CA GLN A 203 5.34 12.56 -23.19
C GLN A 203 4.43 11.72 -22.27
N GLY A 204 3.52 10.93 -22.87
CA GLY A 204 2.57 10.07 -22.13
C GLY A 204 1.31 10.79 -21.59
N MET A 205 1.13 12.08 -21.89
CA MET A 205 -0.06 12.83 -21.48
C MET A 205 -1.38 12.26 -22.04
N ASP A 206 -1.33 11.61 -23.21
CA ASP A 206 -2.49 10.98 -23.85
C ASP A 206 -3.01 9.83 -23.00
N GLU A 207 -2.13 8.92 -22.61
CA GLU A 207 -2.43 7.77 -21.74
C GLU A 207 -2.93 8.25 -20.37
N VAL A 208 -2.29 9.27 -19.79
CA VAL A 208 -2.72 9.86 -18.51
C VAL A 208 -4.14 10.45 -18.63
N PHE A 209 -4.44 11.13 -19.74
CA PHE A 209 -5.79 11.67 -19.98
C PHE A 209 -6.82 10.59 -20.30
N GLU A 210 -6.44 9.48 -20.93
CA GLU A 210 -7.32 8.34 -21.09
C GLU A 210 -7.68 7.72 -19.74
N GLY A 211 -6.69 7.48 -18.88
CA GLY A 211 -6.90 7.03 -17.50
C GLY A 211 -7.80 7.97 -16.70
N LEU A 212 -7.61 9.28 -16.85
CA LEU A 212 -8.47 10.30 -16.21
C LEU A 212 -9.94 10.21 -16.62
N GLY A 213 -10.23 9.67 -17.81
CA GLY A 213 -11.57 9.48 -18.33
C GLY A 213 -12.34 8.32 -17.72
N VAL A 214 -11.64 7.37 -17.09
CA VAL A 214 -12.21 6.15 -16.50
C VAL A 214 -12.49 6.33 -15.00
N LEU A 215 -11.85 7.29 -14.35
CA LEU A 215 -11.98 7.51 -12.90
C LEU A 215 -13.35 7.98 -12.47
N GLU A 216 -13.84 7.38 -11.39
CA GLU A 216 -15.06 7.80 -10.70
C GLU A 216 -14.85 9.13 -9.94
N PRO A 217 -15.94 9.85 -9.59
CA PRO A 217 -15.85 11.01 -8.71
C PRO A 217 -15.22 10.64 -7.36
N GLY A 218 -14.19 11.39 -6.95
CA GLY A 218 -13.50 11.18 -5.67
C GLY A 218 -12.27 10.26 -5.74
N GLN A 219 -11.98 9.65 -6.89
CA GLN A 219 -10.74 8.90 -7.10
C GLN A 219 -9.61 9.81 -7.61
N ASP A 220 -8.41 9.60 -7.06
CA ASP A 220 -7.18 10.23 -7.54
C ASP A 220 -6.54 9.40 -8.66
N LEU A 221 -5.99 10.07 -9.67
CA LEU A 221 -5.17 9.41 -10.68
C LEU A 221 -3.71 9.35 -10.24
N HIS A 222 -3.16 8.15 -10.16
CA HIS A 222 -1.74 7.94 -9.92
C HIS A 222 -1.03 7.54 -11.22
N PHE A 223 0.12 8.14 -11.47
CA PHE A 223 0.99 7.78 -12.60
C PHE A 223 2.45 7.90 -12.19
N THR A 224 3.33 7.27 -12.96
CA THR A 224 4.77 7.29 -12.70
C THR A 224 5.42 8.35 -13.57
N ILE A 225 6.24 9.20 -12.95
CA ILE A 225 7.16 10.09 -13.64
C ILE A 225 8.47 9.32 -13.81
N VAL A 226 8.98 9.27 -15.04
CA VAL A 226 10.21 8.51 -15.38
C VAL A 226 11.36 9.44 -15.76
N GLU A 227 11.05 10.70 -16.07
CA GLU A 227 12.05 11.69 -16.46
C GLU A 227 11.61 13.08 -16.02
N VAL A 228 12.50 13.77 -15.32
CA VAL A 228 12.33 15.15 -14.86
C VAL A 228 13.44 16.02 -15.40
N GLU A 229 13.10 17.24 -15.80
CA GLU A 229 14.06 18.26 -16.20
C GLU A 229 13.92 19.46 -15.28
N THR A 230 15.00 19.79 -14.57
CA THR A 230 15.05 21.00 -13.76
C THR A 230 15.55 22.15 -14.63
N VAL A 231 14.69 23.15 -14.84
CA VAL A 231 15.03 24.34 -15.62
C VAL A 231 15.33 25.47 -14.63
N ALA A 232 16.55 26.00 -14.71
CA ALA A 232 16.91 27.21 -13.99
C ALA A 232 16.13 28.39 -14.59
N THR A 233 15.27 29.03 -13.78
CA THR A 233 14.60 30.26 -14.16
C THR A 233 15.50 31.45 -13.82
N SER A 234 15.61 32.45 -14.69
CA SER A 234 16.58 33.56 -14.61
C SER A 234 16.42 34.51 -13.40
N GLY A 235 15.53 34.21 -12.47
CA GLY A 235 15.32 34.97 -11.24
C GLY A 235 14.30 34.34 -10.28
N GLY A 236 14.03 33.04 -10.41
CA GLY A 236 12.97 32.35 -9.67
C GLY A 236 13.46 31.07 -8.99
N LYS A 237 12.56 30.43 -8.24
CA LYS A 237 12.78 29.06 -7.77
C LYS A 237 12.96 28.16 -9.01
N PRO A 238 13.90 27.19 -8.97
CA PRO A 238 14.04 26.23 -10.05
C PRO A 238 12.71 25.52 -10.27
N GLU A 239 12.31 25.37 -11.54
CA GLU A 239 11.10 24.65 -11.88
C GLU A 239 11.47 23.25 -12.37
N THR A 240 10.69 22.25 -11.95
CA THR A 240 10.90 20.86 -12.36
C THR A 240 9.78 20.45 -13.30
N LEU A 241 10.12 20.21 -14.56
CA LEU A 241 9.20 19.74 -15.60
C LEU A 241 9.24 18.22 -15.67
N ALA A 242 8.10 17.56 -15.50
CA ALA A 242 7.95 16.14 -15.81
C ALA A 242 7.94 15.94 -17.33
N ARG A 243 9.02 15.39 -17.89
CA ARG A 243 9.20 15.19 -19.33
C ARG A 243 8.50 13.94 -19.83
N LYS A 244 8.53 12.86 -19.04
CA LYS A 244 7.95 11.57 -19.40
C LYS A 244 7.07 11.04 -18.26
N LEU A 245 5.82 10.81 -18.61
CA LEU A 245 4.78 10.26 -17.75
C LEU A 245 4.42 8.89 -18.30
N THR A 246 4.18 7.94 -17.42
CA THR A 246 3.63 6.63 -17.79
C THR A 246 2.47 6.36 -16.86
N LEU A 247 1.28 6.15 -17.42
CA LEU A 247 0.17 5.63 -16.62
C LEU A 247 0.64 4.29 -16.06
N ALA A 248 0.58 4.13 -14.74
CA ALA A 248 0.87 2.82 -14.16
C ALA A 248 -0.22 1.89 -14.69
N SER A 249 0.10 1.05 -15.68
CA SER A 249 -0.74 -0.10 -15.99
C SER A 249 -0.82 -0.88 -14.70
N GLU A 250 -2.00 -0.94 -14.09
CA GLU A 250 -2.23 -1.82 -12.95
C GLU A 250 -1.78 -3.23 -13.37
N PRO A 251 -0.77 -3.83 -12.70
CA PRO A 251 -0.55 -5.27 -12.77
C PRO A 251 -1.58 -6.02 -11.92
#